data_AF-A0A3D0XAI1-F1
#
_entry.id   AF-A0A3D0XAI1-F1
#
_cell.length_a   1.000
_cell.length_b   1.000
_cell.length_c   1.000
_cell.angle_alpha   90.00
_cell.angle_beta   90.00
_cell.angle_gamma   90.00
#
_symmetry.space_group_name_H-M   'P 1'
#
loop_
_entity.id
_entity.type
_entity.pdbx_description
1 polymer ?
#
loop_
_entity_poly.entity_id
_entity_poly.type
_entity_poly.pdbx_seq_one_letter_code
_entity_poly.pdbx_strand_id
1 'polypeptide(L)'
;MIYIGSDFLSKQNYCEIIKPMMGDKRYTHCLNVAKEAVSLAKQYGADPDKAYTAGVLHDITKELNPDKQLQIIHDGGIILDDIQKKAPKLWHGISGSVYVKSHLGITDEDI
;
A
#
# COMPACT_ATOMS: atom_id res chain seq x y z
N MET A 1 6.77 -14.80 36.18
CA MET A 1 5.77 -15.16 35.17
C MET A 1 5.11 -13.86 34.72
N ILE A 2 5.67 -13.21 33.71
CA ILE A 2 5.16 -11.94 33.17
C ILE A 2 4.44 -12.32 31.89
N TYR A 3 3.11 -12.27 31.91
CA TYR A 3 2.27 -12.45 30.74
C TYR A 3 2.38 -11.17 29.89
N ILE A 4 3.40 -11.13 29.03
CA ILE A 4 3.45 -10.19 27.91
C ILE A 4 2.61 -10.83 26.81
N GLY A 5 1.46 -10.22 26.56
CA GLY A 5 0.42 -10.71 25.65
C GLY A 5 0.98 -11.15 24.31
N SER A 6 0.60 -12.36 23.92
CA SER A 6 0.96 -13.07 22.69
C SER A 6 0.22 -12.54 21.45
N ASP A 7 -0.18 -11.27 21.41
CA ASP A 7 -1.00 -10.68 20.32
C ASP A 7 -0.23 -9.70 19.41
N PHE A 8 1.08 -9.54 19.61
CA PHE A 8 1.89 -8.62 18.76
C PHE A 8 2.71 -9.33 17.66
N LEU A 9 2.61 -10.66 17.57
CA LEU A 9 3.43 -11.50 16.68
C LEU A 9 2.83 -11.78 15.28
N SER A 10 1.85 -11.00 14.79
CA SER A 10 1.33 -11.16 13.41
C SER A 10 1.04 -9.89 12.62
N LYS A 11 1.33 -8.69 13.13
CA LYS A 11 1.16 -7.45 12.34
C LYS A 11 2.41 -7.23 11.48
N GLN A 12 2.35 -7.57 10.19
CA GLN A 12 3.39 -7.19 9.23
C GLN A 12 3.74 -5.71 9.41
N ASN A 13 5.02 -5.40 9.68
CA ASN A 13 5.48 -4.03 9.72
C ASN A 13 5.61 -3.50 8.29
N TYR A 14 4.50 -3.01 7.72
CA TYR A 14 4.48 -2.48 6.35
C TYR A 14 5.47 -1.33 6.14
N CYS A 15 5.85 -0.60 7.19
CA CYS A 15 6.87 0.44 7.11
C CYS A 15 8.23 -0.13 6.68
N GLU A 16 8.61 -1.31 7.19
CA GLU A 16 9.86 -1.97 6.81
C GLU A 16 9.84 -2.46 5.36
N ILE A 17 8.66 -2.84 4.87
CA ILE A 17 8.44 -3.29 3.49
C ILE A 17 8.53 -2.13 2.50
N ILE A 18 7.90 -0.99 2.79
CA ILE A 18 7.88 0.14 1.86
C ILE A 18 9.21 0.90 1.82
N LYS A 19 10.00 0.89 2.90
CA LYS A 19 11.21 1.68 3.02
C LYS A 19 12.27 1.42 1.93
N PRO A 20 12.60 0.17 1.54
CA PRO A 20 13.53 -0.08 0.44
C PRO A 20 12.94 0.18 -0.96
N MET A 21 11.62 0.38 -1.08
CA MET A 21 10.92 0.53 -2.36
C MET A 21 10.90 1.97 -2.88
N MET A 22 11.28 2.94 -2.05
CA MET A 22 11.12 4.36 -2.31
C MET A 22 12.17 5.21 -1.55
N GLY A 23 12.34 6.46 -1.96
CA GLY A 23 13.20 7.41 -1.25
C GLY A 23 12.58 7.97 0.03
N ASP A 24 13.42 8.58 0.87
CA ASP A 24 13.03 9.09 2.20
C ASP A 24 11.85 10.08 2.17
N LYS A 25 11.76 10.92 1.14
CA LYS A 25 10.66 11.88 0.97
C LYS A 25 9.32 11.17 0.82
N ARG A 26 9.27 10.12 -0.02
CA ARG A 26 8.07 9.32 -0.26
C ARG A 26 7.70 8.47 0.94
N TYR A 27 8.71 7.88 1.57
CA TYR A 27 8.52 7.13 2.81
C TYR A 27 7.87 8.01 3.88
N THR A 28 8.40 9.21 4.10
CA THR A 28 7.83 10.19 5.04
C THR A 28 6.40 10.60 4.65
N HIS A 29 6.15 10.80 3.34
CA HIS A 29 4.81 11.04 2.82
C HIS A 29 3.84 9.91 3.19
N CYS A 30 4.22 8.64 2.98
CA CYS A 30 3.37 7.49 3.34
C CYS A 30 3.06 7.44 4.84
N LEU A 31 4.05 7.71 5.71
CA LEU A 31 3.83 7.76 7.15
C LEU A 31 2.87 8.89 7.56
N ASN A 32 3.00 10.06 6.94
CA ASN A 32 2.11 11.19 7.20
C ASN A 32 0.68 10.90 6.72
N VAL A 33 0.53 10.29 5.53
CA VAL A 33 -0.77 9.86 5.01
C VAL A 33 -1.39 8.81 5.92
N ALA A 34 -0.65 7.81 6.38
CA ALA A 34 -1.14 6.81 7.32
C ALA A 34 -1.63 7.42 8.64
N LYS A 35 -0.87 8.38 9.19
CA LYS A 35 -1.26 9.11 10.40
C LYS A 35 -2.57 9.90 10.19
N GLU A 36 -2.70 10.59 9.05
CA GLU A 36 -3.90 11.36 8.75
C GLU A 36 -5.10 10.45 8.46
N ALA A 37 -4.91 9.34 7.74
CA ALA A 37 -5.94 8.35 7.47
C ALA A 37 -6.52 7.77 8.78
N VAL A 38 -5.68 7.47 9.78
CA VAL A 38 -6.12 7.07 11.12
C VAL A 38 -6.95 8.15 11.81
N SER A 39 -6.52 9.42 11.69
CA SER A 39 -7.25 10.56 12.27
C SER A 39 -8.66 10.68 11.67
N LEU A 40 -8.74 10.64 10.35
CA LEU A 40 -10.00 10.70 9.61
C LEU A 40 -10.88 9.47 9.90
N ALA A 41 -10.31 8.27 9.95
CA ALA A 41 -11.06 7.06 10.26
C ALA A 41 -11.74 7.13 11.64
N LYS A 42 -11.00 7.61 12.65
CA LYS A 42 -11.55 7.84 14.00
C LYS A 42 -12.64 8.91 14.01
N GLN A 43 -12.47 9.97 13.23
CA GLN A 43 -13.44 11.07 13.14
C GLN A 43 -14.74 10.66 12.46
N TYR A 44 -14.66 9.83 11.41
CA TYR A 44 -15.80 9.49 10.55
C TYR A 44 -16.33 8.07 10.75
N GLY A 45 -15.77 7.29 11.67
CA GLY A 45 -16.27 5.96 12.05
C GLY A 45 -15.82 4.81 11.14
N ALA A 46 -14.70 4.96 10.43
CA ALA A 46 -14.05 3.86 9.69
C ALA A 46 -13.04 3.11 10.57
N ASP A 47 -12.60 1.93 10.12
CA ASP A 47 -11.59 1.13 10.84
C ASP A 47 -10.21 1.82 10.79
N PRO A 48 -9.63 2.24 11.94
CA PRO A 48 -8.35 2.93 11.95
C PRO A 48 -7.16 2.05 11.57
N ASP A 49 -7.20 0.74 11.83
CA ASP A 49 -6.12 -0.19 11.49
C ASP A 49 -6.08 -0.40 9.97
N LYS A 50 -7.24 -0.57 9.33
CA LYS A 50 -7.31 -0.62 7.85
C LYS A 50 -6.85 0.69 7.22
N ALA A 51 -7.30 1.82 7.74
CA ALA A 51 -6.92 3.14 7.24
C ALA A 51 -5.41 3.39 7.37
N TYR A 52 -4.79 2.95 8.47
CA TYR A 52 -3.34 2.98 8.64
C TYR A 52 -2.64 2.17 7.54
N THR A 53 -3.04 0.91 7.36
CA THR A 53 -2.43 0.01 6.37
C THR A 53 -2.56 0.53 4.96
N ALA A 54 -3.75 0.96 4.54
CA ALA A 54 -3.99 1.57 3.24
C ALA A 54 -3.11 2.82 3.04
N GLY A 55 -3.02 3.69 4.06
CA GLY A 55 -2.18 4.89 4.01
C GLY A 55 -0.68 4.59 3.87
N VAL A 56 -0.17 3.57 4.56
CA VAL A 56 1.24 3.14 4.43
C VAL A 56 1.51 2.59 3.04
N LEU A 57 0.59 1.81 2.47
CA LEU A 57 0.81 1.05 1.24
C LEU A 57 0.42 1.77 -0.06
N HIS A 58 -0.35 2.87 0.00
CA HIS A 58 -0.98 3.49 -1.18
C HIS A 58 -0.01 3.82 -2.33
N ASP A 59 1.24 4.16 -2.00
CA ASP A 59 2.28 4.58 -2.94
C ASP A 59 3.41 3.53 -3.07
N ILE A 60 3.21 2.27 -2.64
CA ILE A 60 4.26 1.23 -2.57
C ILE A 60 5.00 0.97 -3.88
N THR A 61 4.35 1.20 -5.02
CA THR A 61 4.96 1.05 -6.36
C THR A 61 5.27 2.38 -7.05
N LYS A 62 5.06 3.52 -6.39
CA LYS A 62 5.12 4.87 -6.99
C LYS A 62 6.42 5.20 -7.69
N GLU A 63 7.54 4.74 -7.12
CA GLU A 63 8.89 5.06 -7.58
C GLU A 63 9.54 3.92 -8.37
N LEU A 64 8.81 2.83 -8.61
CA LEU A 64 9.23 1.81 -9.57
C LEU A 64 9.24 2.42 -10.98
N ASN A 65 10.17 1.97 -11.81
CA ASN A 65 10.18 2.33 -13.23
C ASN A 65 8.87 1.87 -13.91
N PRO A 66 8.37 2.63 -14.91
CA PRO A 66 7.11 2.31 -15.57
C PRO A 66 7.01 0.87 -16.10
N ASP A 67 8.11 0.31 -16.62
CA ASP A 67 8.13 -1.06 -17.14
C ASP A 67 7.85 -2.11 -16.04
N LYS A 68 8.36 -1.89 -14.81
CA LYS A 68 8.03 -2.78 -13.68
C LYS A 68 6.58 -2.61 -13.23
N GLN A 69 6.06 -1.38 -13.23
CA GLN A 69 4.64 -1.18 -12.91
C GLN A 69 3.76 -1.91 -13.94
N LEU A 70 4.08 -1.80 -15.23
CA LEU A 70 3.36 -2.50 -16.29
C LEU A 70 3.49 -4.02 -16.18
N GLN A 71 4.67 -4.53 -15.83
CA GLN A 71 4.88 -5.96 -15.58
C GLN A 71 4.00 -6.45 -14.43
N ILE A 72 3.98 -5.73 -13.30
CA ILE A 72 3.12 -6.07 -12.15
C ILE A 72 1.64 -6.09 -12.56
N ILE A 73 1.18 -5.08 -13.30
CA ILE A 73 -0.20 -5.00 -13.80
C ILE A 73 -0.54 -6.21 -14.68
N HIS A 74 0.36 -6.56 -15.60
CA HIS A 74 0.21 -7.70 -16.49
C HIS A 74 0.18 -9.03 -15.71
N ASP A 75 1.08 -9.22 -14.74
CA ASP A 75 1.14 -10.42 -13.91
C ASP A 75 -0.09 -10.57 -13.01
N GLY A 76 -0.74 -9.45 -12.67
CA GLY A 76 -2.05 -9.41 -12.02
C GLY A 76 -3.23 -9.76 -12.93
N GLY A 77 -2.99 -10.03 -14.22
CA GLY A 77 -4.02 -10.34 -15.21
C GLY A 77 -4.86 -9.13 -15.64
N ILE A 78 -4.37 -7.90 -15.41
CA ILE A 78 -5.10 -6.67 -15.74
C ILE A 78 -4.69 -6.20 -17.14
N ILE A 79 -5.68 -6.07 -18.03
CA ILE A 79 -5.49 -5.48 -19.36
C ILE A 79 -5.86 -3.99 -19.26
N LEU A 80 -4.87 -3.13 -19.47
CA LEU A 80 -5.11 -1.69 -19.50
C LEU A 80 -5.94 -1.27 -20.71
N ASP A 81 -6.92 -0.41 -20.51
CA ASP A 81 -7.64 0.25 -21.60
C ASP A 81 -6.79 1.38 -22.23
N ASP A 82 -7.30 1.98 -23.30
CA ASP A 82 -6.57 3.01 -24.05
C ASP A 82 -6.36 4.32 -23.28
N ILE A 83 -7.21 4.61 -22.29
CA ILE A 83 -7.07 5.78 -21.41
C ILE A 83 -5.97 5.50 -20.39
N GLN A 84 -6.02 4.34 -19.74
CA GLN A 84 -5.03 3.91 -18.75
C GLN A 84 -3.64 3.79 -19.36
N LYS A 85 -3.51 3.23 -20.57
CA LYS A 85 -2.22 3.17 -21.31
C LYS A 85 -1.60 4.55 -21.52
N LYS A 86 -2.43 5.58 -21.74
CA LYS A 86 -1.99 6.97 -21.94
C LYS A 86 -1.72 7.72 -20.63
N ALA A 87 -1.95 7.10 -19.48
CA ALA A 87 -1.84 7.71 -18.16
C ALA A 87 -0.82 7.00 -17.24
N PRO A 88 0.48 6.90 -17.62
CA PRO A 88 1.47 6.16 -16.85
C PRO A 88 1.66 6.66 -15.42
N LYS A 89 1.36 7.94 -15.16
CA LYS A 89 1.39 8.50 -13.80
C LYS A 89 0.38 7.85 -12.84
N LEU A 90 -0.66 7.19 -13.35
CA LEU A 90 -1.71 6.52 -12.58
C LEU A 90 -1.43 5.02 -12.37
N TRP A 91 -0.45 4.45 -13.07
CA TRP A 91 -0.17 3.00 -13.01
C TRP A 91 0.16 2.52 -11.61
N HIS A 92 0.88 3.31 -10.81
CA HIS A 92 1.24 2.96 -9.43
C HIS A 92 0.05 2.56 -8.55
N GLY A 93 -1.15 3.13 -8.76
CA GLY A 93 -2.34 2.71 -8.03
C GLY A 93 -2.77 1.29 -8.41
N ILE A 94 -2.71 0.96 -9.71
CA ILE A 94 -3.06 -0.35 -10.25
C ILE A 94 -1.98 -1.39 -9.93
N SER A 95 -0.71 -1.08 -10.18
CA SER A 95 0.39 -1.98 -9.81
C SER A 95 0.52 -2.13 -8.30
N GLY A 96 0.21 -1.08 -7.53
CA GLY A 96 0.18 -1.10 -6.07
C GLY A 96 -0.83 -2.12 -5.55
N SER A 97 -2.08 -2.07 -6.01
CA SER A 97 -3.11 -3.02 -5.57
C SER A 97 -2.76 -4.47 -5.93
N VAL A 98 -2.22 -4.70 -7.13
CA VAL A 98 -1.73 -6.03 -7.52
C VAL A 98 -0.57 -6.49 -6.63
N TYR A 99 0.40 -5.62 -6.34
CA TYR A 99 1.54 -5.92 -5.49
C TYR A 99 1.09 -6.30 -4.07
N VAL A 100 0.20 -5.49 -3.48
CA VAL A 100 -0.39 -5.71 -2.15
C VAL A 100 -1.07 -7.07 -2.08
N LYS A 101 -1.89 -7.42 -3.09
CA LYS A 101 -2.56 -8.71 -3.14
C LYS A 101 -1.61 -9.89 -3.33
N SER A 102 -0.70 -9.80 -4.30
CA SER A 102 0.14 -10.92 -4.73
C SER A 102 1.35 -11.17 -3.83
N HIS A 103 1.97 -10.11 -3.29
CA HIS A 103 3.21 -10.20 -2.50
C HIS A 103 2.97 -10.08 -1.00
N LEU A 104 1.92 -9.36 -0.57
CA LEU A 104 1.61 -9.17 0.85
C LEU A 104 0.41 -10.02 1.31
N GLY A 105 -0.32 -10.65 0.39
CA GLY A 105 -1.45 -11.52 0.69
C GLY A 105 -2.68 -10.79 1.23
N ILE A 106 -2.72 -9.46 1.12
CA ILE A 106 -3.86 -8.66 1.57
C ILE A 106 -4.96 -8.73 0.52
N THR A 107 -6.13 -9.20 0.94
CA THR A 107 -7.31 -9.40 0.07
C THR A 107 -8.54 -8.65 0.55
N ASP A 108 -8.40 -7.87 1.63
CA ASP A 108 -9.44 -6.98 2.13
C ASP A 108 -9.65 -5.84 1.13
N GLU A 109 -10.88 -5.67 0.63
CA GLU A 109 -11.18 -4.67 -0.41
C GLU A 109 -11.09 -3.23 0.08
N ASP A 110 -11.06 -3.01 1.40
CA ASP A 110 -10.87 -1.68 1.99
C ASP A 110 -9.38 -1.28 2.12
N ILE A 111 -8.43 -2.14 1.72
CA ILE A 111 -6.96 -1.93 1.83
C ILE A 111 -6.27 -2.00 0.48
#